data_AF-A0A841IYA2-F1
#
_entry.id   AF-A0A841IYA2-F1
#
_cell.length_a   1.000
_cell.length_b   1.000
_cell.length_c   1.000
_cell.angle_alpha   90.00
_cell.angle_beta   90.00
_cell.angle_gamma   90.00
#
_symmetry.space_group_name_H-M   'P 1'
#
loop_
_entity.id
_entity.type
_entity.pdbx_description
1 polymer ?
#
loop_
_entity_poly.entity_id
_entity_poly.type
_entity_poly.pdbx_seq_one_letter_code
_entity_poly.pdbx_strand_id
1 'polypeptide(L)'
;MTGGVAPPARPRALDWVAGVVLFVALPIAVAWQGGMGTSAPAEAPASDDWIKHAPSPPPKVDPLVVREVSPDDARAMNAAMPFSTGPNPAARPFRFTGGTEDRDRAIACLAAAQYYEAGDDPVGQKAVAQVVLNRVRHPAFPKSVCGVVFQGSERTTGCQFTFTCDGALARTPSPEAWDRARTLATRMLGGLVDRKVGYATHYHTDWVVPYWNTSLDKITEVHTHLFYRWQGWWGTPPAFRRSLPGVEPRVPMIARLSPVHEKGGDDAVTIDPAAPPSAVEAIAHAPIRFVAGANASSLMAGLHVIATSPADDAFIVTVSPGIATKAYRDVATLVCSGRPACRVMAWPDGPGVPTGFPIEPGLLSGMIFSYMHDMENGLQRMLWNCTLLPQPDNRMCMRERIPMGSLLPGRKPIAADAAKPELIQRAANISGDNAISDSAPPSILRRNAPASGITRSAK
;
A
#
# COMPACT_ATOMS: atom_id res chain seq x y z
N MET A 1 -68.35 24.75 84.23
CA MET A 1 -68.52 25.70 83.11
C MET A 1 -68.54 24.90 81.82
N THR A 2 -69.54 25.10 80.97
CA THR A 2 -69.74 24.32 79.73
C THR A 2 -69.18 25.06 78.52
N GLY A 3 -68.05 24.57 77.97
CA GLY A 3 -67.48 25.10 76.73
C GLY A 3 -68.07 24.41 75.50
N GLY A 4 -68.86 25.15 74.70
CA GLY A 4 -69.34 24.66 73.41
C GLY A 4 -68.29 24.86 72.31
N VAL A 5 -68.03 23.81 71.52
CA VAL A 5 -67.12 23.88 70.36
C VAL A 5 -67.94 24.20 69.11
N ALA A 6 -67.58 25.27 68.40
CA ALA A 6 -68.22 25.64 67.13
C ALA A 6 -67.65 24.80 65.96
N PRO A 7 -68.49 24.37 65.00
CA PRO A 7 -68.03 23.62 63.83
C PRO A 7 -67.28 24.54 62.84
N PRO A 8 -66.32 24.00 62.06
CA PRO A 8 -65.55 24.79 61.10
C PRO A 8 -66.42 25.28 59.94
N ALA A 9 -66.12 26.49 59.45
CA ALA A 9 -66.82 27.10 58.32
C ALA A 9 -66.56 26.33 57.01
N ARG A 10 -67.60 26.18 56.18
CA ARG A 10 -67.45 25.62 54.83
C ARG A 10 -66.77 26.64 53.91
N PRO A 11 -65.81 26.24 53.06
CA PRO A 11 -65.22 27.14 52.06
C PRO A 11 -66.30 27.62 51.08
N ARG A 12 -66.14 28.85 50.57
CA ARG A 12 -67.08 29.46 49.64
C ARG A 12 -66.80 28.97 48.22
N ALA A 13 -67.82 28.97 47.36
CA ALA A 13 -67.68 28.49 45.98
C ALA A 13 -66.62 29.28 45.18
N LEU A 14 -66.36 30.54 45.54
CA LEU A 14 -65.33 31.39 44.95
C LEU A 14 -63.91 30.84 45.20
N ASP A 15 -63.67 30.22 46.36
CA ASP A 15 -62.37 29.66 46.76
C ASP A 15 -62.02 28.45 45.86
N TRP A 16 -63.04 27.65 45.50
CA TRP A 16 -62.92 26.55 44.54
C TRP A 16 -62.64 27.04 43.12
N VAL A 17 -63.31 28.11 42.67
CA VAL A 17 -63.05 28.71 41.35
C VAL A 17 -61.62 29.26 41.29
N ALA A 18 -61.15 29.96 42.32
CA ALA A 18 -59.77 30.43 42.39
C ALA A 18 -58.76 29.27 42.34
N GLY A 19 -59.00 28.18 43.08
CA GLY A 19 -58.17 26.98 43.05
C GLY A 19 -58.10 26.33 41.67
N VAL A 20 -59.24 26.15 40.99
CA VAL A 20 -59.30 25.56 39.64
C VAL A 20 -58.63 26.46 38.59
N VAL A 21 -58.86 27.78 38.65
CA VAL A 21 -58.19 28.74 37.76
C VAL A 21 -56.68 28.66 37.93
N LEU A 22 -56.17 28.59 39.17
CA LEU A 22 -54.74 28.44 39.41
C LEU A 22 -54.19 27.11 38.86
N PHE A 23 -54.90 26.00 39.09
CA PHE A 23 -54.47 24.66 38.64
C PHE A 23 -54.48 24.48 37.12
N VAL A 24 -55.32 25.21 36.39
CA VAL A 24 -55.41 25.15 34.92
C VAL A 24 -54.53 26.22 34.25
N ALA A 25 -54.46 27.43 34.79
CA ALA A 25 -53.69 28.52 34.17
C ALA A 25 -52.17 28.35 34.30
N LEU A 26 -51.66 27.81 35.43
CA LEU A 26 -50.22 27.60 35.61
C LEU A 26 -49.60 26.65 34.56
N PRO A 27 -50.10 25.43 34.32
CA PRO A 27 -49.53 24.54 33.31
C PRO A 27 -49.65 25.09 31.89
N ILE A 28 -50.69 25.89 31.58
CA ILE A 28 -50.81 26.57 30.29
C ILE A 28 -49.73 27.65 30.16
N ALA A 29 -49.51 28.49 31.18
CA ALA A 29 -48.46 29.52 31.16
C ALA A 29 -47.05 28.91 31.01
N VAL A 30 -46.77 27.81 31.73
CA VAL A 30 -45.49 27.07 31.60
C VAL A 30 -45.34 26.46 30.21
N ALA A 31 -46.40 25.88 29.63
CA ALA A 31 -46.36 25.36 28.26
C ALA A 31 -46.08 26.45 27.21
N TRP A 32 -46.58 27.67 27.40
CA TRP A 32 -46.31 28.80 26.49
C TRP A 32 -44.88 29.34 26.63
N GLN A 33 -44.30 29.35 27.83
CA GLN A 33 -42.89 29.75 28.03
C GLN A 33 -41.87 28.69 27.56
N GLY A 34 -42.27 27.43 27.42
CA GLY A 34 -41.44 26.39 26.77
C GLY A 34 -41.37 26.50 25.23
N GLY A 35 -42.24 27.29 24.60
CA GLY A 35 -42.49 27.24 23.15
C GLY A 35 -41.51 27.99 22.24
N MET A 36 -40.51 28.72 22.77
CA MET A 36 -39.60 29.57 21.97
C MET A 36 -38.12 29.19 22.10
N GLY A 37 -37.84 27.93 22.40
CA GLY A 37 -36.53 27.35 22.13
C GLY A 37 -36.37 27.05 20.64
N THR A 38 -35.99 28.04 19.81
CA THR A 38 -35.63 27.79 18.41
C THR A 38 -34.26 27.13 18.28
N SER A 39 -34.14 25.91 18.82
CA SER A 39 -33.17 24.95 18.30
C SER A 39 -33.59 24.67 16.85
N ALA A 40 -32.94 25.35 15.90
CA ALA A 40 -33.09 25.01 14.50
C ALA A 40 -32.82 23.51 14.35
N PRO A 41 -33.71 22.71 13.75
CA PRO A 41 -33.39 21.33 13.42
C PRO A 41 -32.18 21.39 12.49
N ALA A 42 -31.04 20.86 12.95
CA ALA A 42 -29.78 20.91 12.19
C ALA A 42 -30.07 20.34 10.80
N GLU A 43 -29.87 21.17 9.77
CA GLU A 43 -30.52 20.97 8.47
C GLU A 43 -29.96 19.72 7.80
N ALA A 44 -30.70 18.62 7.92
CA ALA A 44 -30.30 17.29 7.50
C ALA A 44 -31.09 16.74 6.30
N PRO A 45 -31.28 17.48 5.18
CA PRO A 45 -31.38 16.86 3.87
C PRO A 45 -29.95 16.51 3.40
N ALA A 46 -29.25 15.67 4.15
CA ALA A 46 -28.09 14.93 3.64
C ALA A 46 -28.63 13.91 2.62
N SER A 47 -28.94 14.41 1.42
CA SER A 47 -29.76 13.74 0.42
C SER A 47 -29.18 12.40 -0.01
N ASP A 48 -30.03 11.46 -0.42
CA ASP A 48 -29.60 10.12 -0.89
C ASP A 48 -28.54 10.16 -2.01
N ASP A 49 -28.31 11.31 -2.66
CA ASP A 49 -27.26 11.51 -3.65
C ASP A 49 -25.83 11.44 -3.06
N TRP A 50 -25.59 11.80 -1.79
CA TRP A 50 -24.27 11.58 -1.18
C TRP A 50 -24.00 10.09 -0.98
N ILE A 51 -25.04 9.26 -0.82
CA ILE A 51 -24.91 7.80 -0.78
C ILE A 51 -24.64 7.24 -2.19
N LYS A 52 -25.03 7.94 -3.26
CA LYS A 52 -24.84 7.47 -4.65
C LYS A 52 -23.44 7.76 -5.20
N HIS A 53 -22.77 8.83 -4.79
CA HIS A 53 -21.52 9.31 -5.40
C HIS A 53 -20.37 9.42 -4.39
N ALA A 54 -19.15 9.08 -4.83
CA ALA A 54 -17.95 9.24 -4.01
C ALA A 54 -17.62 10.73 -3.84
N PRO A 55 -17.54 11.27 -2.61
CA PRO A 55 -17.32 12.71 -2.36
C PRO A 55 -15.85 13.14 -2.55
N SER A 56 -14.94 12.19 -2.74
CA SER A 56 -13.49 12.38 -2.82
C SER A 56 -12.85 11.20 -3.58
N PRO A 57 -11.53 11.24 -3.90
CA PRO A 57 -10.78 10.03 -4.24
C PRO A 57 -10.74 9.03 -3.06
N PRO A 58 -10.42 7.75 -3.28
CA PRO A 58 -10.28 6.78 -2.20
C PRO A 58 -9.17 7.23 -1.24
N PRO A 59 -9.38 7.17 0.10
CA PRO A 59 -8.31 7.39 1.06
C PRO A 59 -7.17 6.40 0.82
N LYS A 60 -5.93 6.86 1.05
CA LYS A 60 -4.75 5.98 1.01
C LYS A 60 -4.83 4.99 2.16
N VAL A 61 -4.34 3.78 1.91
CA VAL A 61 -4.14 2.77 2.96
C VAL A 61 -2.73 3.02 3.51
N ASP A 62 -2.64 3.52 4.73
CA ASP A 62 -1.36 3.75 5.39
C ASP A 62 -0.71 2.42 5.80
N PRO A 63 0.64 2.32 5.82
CA PRO A 63 1.33 1.13 6.32
C PRO A 63 0.94 0.78 7.76
N LEU A 64 1.04 -0.49 8.12
CA LEU A 64 0.78 -0.95 9.49
C LEU A 64 1.90 -0.48 10.43
N VAL A 65 1.74 0.74 10.96
CA VAL A 65 2.53 1.24 12.09
C VAL A 65 1.76 0.96 13.37
N VAL A 66 2.41 0.30 14.32
CA VAL A 66 1.87 -0.11 15.62
C VAL A 66 2.49 0.76 16.71
N ARG A 67 1.71 1.09 17.75
CA ARG A 67 2.21 1.76 18.95
C ARG A 67 2.95 0.76 19.84
N GLU A 68 4.12 1.14 20.33
CA GLU A 68 4.85 0.37 21.35
C GLU A 68 4.13 0.50 22.70
N VAL A 69 3.37 -0.53 23.08
CA VAL A 69 2.62 -0.68 24.34
C VAL A 69 2.66 -2.15 24.78
N SER A 70 2.39 -2.44 26.06
CA SER A 70 2.26 -3.84 26.49
C SER A 70 0.98 -4.49 25.90
N PRO A 71 0.92 -5.84 25.80
CA PRO A 71 -0.29 -6.54 25.36
C PRO A 71 -1.53 -6.22 26.20
N ASP A 72 -1.38 -6.00 27.51
CA ASP A 72 -2.51 -5.74 28.40
C ASP A 72 -2.94 -4.26 28.36
N ASP A 73 -1.99 -3.33 28.21
CA ASP A 73 -2.30 -1.93 27.89
C ASP A 73 -3.03 -1.82 26.54
N ALA A 74 -2.62 -2.61 25.55
CA ALA A 74 -3.26 -2.67 24.24
C ALA A 74 -4.72 -3.14 24.36
N ARG A 75 -4.97 -4.22 25.12
CA ARG A 75 -6.34 -4.69 25.41
C ARG A 75 -7.16 -3.61 26.10
N ALA A 76 -6.61 -2.95 27.12
CA ALA A 76 -7.30 -1.88 27.85
C ALA A 76 -7.66 -0.69 26.93
N MET A 77 -6.72 -0.22 26.09
CA MET A 77 -6.99 0.86 25.12
C MET A 77 -8.04 0.44 24.08
N ASN A 78 -7.96 -0.78 23.56
CA ASN A 78 -8.87 -1.28 22.55
C ASN A 78 -10.29 -1.55 23.08
N ALA A 79 -10.41 -1.95 24.35
CA ALA A 79 -11.68 -2.09 25.07
C ALA A 79 -12.31 -0.72 25.39
N ALA A 80 -11.50 0.28 25.73
CA ALA A 80 -11.96 1.64 26.02
C ALA A 80 -12.54 2.37 24.78
N MET A 81 -12.12 2.01 23.57
CA MET A 81 -12.76 2.49 22.34
C MET A 81 -14.15 1.87 22.16
N PRO A 82 -15.22 2.66 21.95
CA PRO A 82 -16.56 2.11 21.70
C PRO A 82 -16.64 1.40 20.34
N PHE A 83 -17.67 0.56 20.18
CA PHE A 83 -18.10 0.10 18.84
C PHE A 83 -19.03 1.14 18.20
N SER A 84 -18.98 1.26 16.87
CA SER A 84 -19.83 2.16 16.10
C SER A 84 -21.30 1.75 16.24
N THR A 85 -22.15 2.72 16.58
CA THR A 85 -23.62 2.56 16.68
C THR A 85 -24.32 2.65 15.32
N GLY A 86 -23.60 2.98 14.25
CA GLY A 86 -24.15 3.08 12.90
C GLY A 86 -24.45 1.71 12.25
N PRO A 87 -25.32 1.64 11.24
CA PRO A 87 -25.70 0.37 10.63
C PRO A 87 -24.51 -0.41 10.08
N ASN A 88 -24.39 -1.69 10.44
CA ASN A 88 -23.40 -2.63 9.87
C ASN A 88 -24.11 -3.70 9.00
N PRO A 89 -24.48 -3.37 7.75
CA PRO A 89 -25.11 -4.33 6.85
C PRO A 89 -24.13 -5.41 6.39
N ALA A 90 -24.62 -6.63 6.21
CA ALA A 90 -23.84 -7.72 5.64
C ALA A 90 -23.37 -7.39 4.21
N ALA A 91 -22.15 -7.80 3.86
CA ALA A 91 -21.63 -7.64 2.50
C ALA A 91 -22.48 -8.41 1.47
N ARG A 92 -22.58 -7.88 0.25
CA ARG A 92 -23.13 -8.63 -0.89
C ARG A 92 -22.33 -9.93 -1.08
N PRO A 93 -22.96 -11.09 -1.37
CA PRO A 93 -22.25 -12.32 -1.73
C PRO A 93 -21.13 -12.09 -2.75
N PHE A 94 -19.94 -12.62 -2.51
CA PHE A 94 -18.88 -12.62 -3.53
C PHE A 94 -19.21 -13.65 -4.61
N ARG A 95 -18.79 -13.38 -5.85
CA ARG A 95 -18.98 -14.28 -6.99
C ARG A 95 -17.72 -14.18 -7.83
N PHE A 96 -16.86 -15.19 -7.77
CA PHE A 96 -15.63 -15.20 -8.56
C PHE A 96 -15.92 -15.53 -10.03
N THR A 97 -15.55 -14.62 -10.93
CA THR A 97 -15.88 -14.63 -12.37
C THR A 97 -14.71 -14.98 -13.31
N GLY A 98 -13.52 -15.25 -12.79
CA GLY A 98 -12.37 -15.69 -13.58
C GLY A 98 -12.44 -17.14 -14.03
N GLY A 99 -11.39 -17.60 -14.72
CA GLY A 99 -11.24 -18.98 -15.17
C GLY A 99 -11.09 -19.99 -14.02
N THR A 100 -11.01 -21.27 -14.36
CA THR A 100 -10.76 -22.35 -13.39
C THR A 100 -9.41 -22.17 -12.69
N GLU A 101 -8.34 -21.96 -13.44
CA GLU A 101 -7.00 -21.79 -12.86
C GLU A 101 -6.89 -20.52 -11.98
N ASP A 102 -7.48 -19.39 -12.43
CA ASP A 102 -7.56 -18.18 -11.59
C ASP A 102 -8.40 -18.43 -10.32
N ARG A 103 -9.47 -19.23 -10.39
CA ARG A 103 -10.27 -19.60 -9.21
C ARG A 103 -9.44 -20.43 -8.24
N ASP A 104 -8.65 -21.39 -8.72
CA ASP A 104 -7.79 -22.20 -7.86
C ASP A 104 -6.66 -21.38 -7.21
N ARG A 105 -6.08 -20.42 -7.95
CA ARG A 105 -5.18 -19.39 -7.40
C ARG A 105 -5.86 -18.55 -6.32
N ALA A 106 -7.07 -18.05 -6.57
CA ALA A 106 -7.86 -17.31 -5.57
C ALA A 106 -8.14 -18.16 -4.32
N ILE A 107 -8.49 -19.44 -4.49
CA ILE A 107 -8.72 -20.37 -3.38
C ILE A 107 -7.45 -20.52 -2.54
N ALA A 108 -6.30 -20.75 -3.17
CA ALA A 108 -5.02 -20.93 -2.46
C ALA A 108 -4.56 -19.65 -1.74
N CYS A 109 -4.63 -18.48 -2.39
CA CYS A 109 -4.30 -17.20 -1.77
C CYS A 109 -5.24 -16.85 -0.61
N LEU A 110 -6.55 -17.08 -0.76
CA LEU A 110 -7.51 -16.83 0.31
C LEU A 110 -7.30 -17.81 1.47
N ALA A 111 -7.13 -19.10 1.21
CA ALA A 111 -6.84 -20.12 2.22
C ALA A 111 -5.54 -19.84 2.99
N ALA A 112 -4.51 -19.31 2.33
CA ALA A 112 -3.28 -18.86 2.99
C ALA A 112 -3.56 -17.73 3.99
N ALA A 113 -4.24 -16.65 3.56
CA ALA A 113 -4.61 -15.57 4.47
C ALA A 113 -5.47 -16.05 5.64
N GLN A 114 -6.41 -16.95 5.37
CA GLN A 114 -7.25 -17.54 6.41
C GLN A 114 -6.44 -18.31 7.45
N TYR A 115 -5.60 -19.26 7.01
CA TYR A 115 -4.85 -20.12 7.93
C TYR A 115 -3.77 -19.37 8.71
N TYR A 116 -3.00 -18.49 8.07
CA TYR A 116 -1.88 -17.84 8.75
C TYR A 116 -2.28 -16.69 9.68
N GLU A 117 -3.45 -16.06 9.47
CA GLU A 117 -3.96 -14.99 10.34
C GLU A 117 -4.86 -15.52 11.48
N ALA A 118 -5.65 -16.58 11.23
CA ALA A 118 -6.61 -17.11 12.21
C ALA A 118 -6.29 -18.52 12.74
N GLY A 119 -5.27 -19.20 12.21
CA GLY A 119 -5.01 -20.61 12.51
C GLY A 119 -6.13 -21.51 11.97
N ASP A 120 -6.38 -22.63 12.66
CA ASP A 120 -7.46 -23.58 12.36
C ASP A 120 -8.78 -23.23 13.06
N ASP A 121 -9.14 -21.93 13.08
CA ASP A 121 -10.42 -21.43 13.57
C ASP A 121 -11.35 -21.07 12.39
N PRO A 122 -12.37 -21.88 12.06
CA PRO A 122 -13.29 -21.59 10.96
C PRO A 122 -14.07 -20.27 11.11
N VAL A 123 -14.19 -19.70 12.31
CA VAL A 123 -14.90 -18.44 12.56
C VAL A 123 -13.98 -17.25 12.21
N GLY A 124 -12.77 -17.21 12.78
CA GLY A 124 -11.73 -16.25 12.44
C GLY A 124 -11.30 -16.33 10.97
N GLN A 125 -11.08 -17.52 10.43
CA GLN A 125 -10.79 -17.74 9.00
C GLN A 125 -11.88 -17.12 8.12
N LYS A 126 -13.17 -17.31 8.45
CA LYS A 126 -14.27 -16.72 7.68
C LYS A 126 -14.29 -15.20 7.76
N ALA A 127 -13.97 -14.65 8.94
CA ALA A 127 -13.89 -13.22 9.17
C ALA A 127 -12.75 -12.54 8.37
N VAL A 128 -11.54 -13.12 8.39
CA VAL A 128 -10.39 -12.67 7.59
C VAL A 128 -10.72 -12.73 6.08
N ALA A 129 -11.32 -13.82 5.61
CA ALA A 129 -11.72 -13.94 4.20
C ALA A 129 -12.75 -12.89 3.76
N GLN A 130 -13.68 -12.51 4.64
CA GLN A 130 -14.62 -11.43 4.34
C GLN A 130 -13.90 -10.09 4.15
N VAL A 131 -12.86 -9.79 4.95
CA VAL A 131 -12.03 -8.58 4.77
C VAL A 131 -11.25 -8.62 3.46
N VAL A 132 -10.63 -9.74 3.10
CA VAL A 132 -9.94 -9.89 1.80
C VAL A 132 -10.90 -9.60 0.64
N LEU A 133 -12.08 -10.22 0.62
CA LEU A 133 -13.06 -10.06 -0.46
C LEU A 133 -13.73 -8.66 -0.46
N ASN A 134 -13.78 -7.98 0.68
CA ASN A 134 -14.17 -6.57 0.77
C ASN A 134 -13.08 -5.66 0.18
N ARG A 135 -11.80 -5.89 0.51
CA ARG A 135 -10.65 -5.15 -0.05
C ARG A 135 -10.62 -5.24 -1.58
N VAL A 136 -10.70 -6.46 -2.15
CA VAL A 136 -10.70 -6.68 -3.61
C VAL A 136 -11.73 -5.79 -4.34
N ARG A 137 -12.92 -5.62 -3.75
CA ARG A 137 -14.01 -4.77 -4.29
C ARG A 137 -13.82 -3.28 -4.06
N HIS A 138 -13.21 -2.90 -2.94
CA HIS A 138 -13.05 -1.51 -2.53
C HIS A 138 -11.99 -0.80 -3.39
N PRO A 139 -12.24 0.41 -3.94
CA PRO A 139 -11.31 1.10 -4.83
C PRO A 139 -9.86 1.25 -4.35
N ALA A 140 -9.60 1.43 -3.06
CA ALA A 140 -8.24 1.67 -2.52
C ALA A 140 -7.23 0.50 -2.55
N PHE A 141 -7.67 -0.75 -2.77
CA PHE A 141 -6.80 -1.95 -2.69
C PHE A 141 -6.54 -2.60 -4.08
N PRO A 142 -5.68 -3.63 -4.20
CA PRO A 142 -5.58 -4.46 -5.41
C PRO A 142 -6.91 -5.12 -5.83
N LYS A 143 -7.01 -5.58 -7.08
CA LYS A 143 -8.27 -6.06 -7.71
C LYS A 143 -8.32 -7.57 -7.96
N SER A 144 -7.42 -8.30 -7.32
CA SER A 144 -7.32 -9.76 -7.31
C SER A 144 -7.07 -10.21 -5.86
N VAL A 145 -7.54 -11.40 -5.50
CA VAL A 145 -7.45 -12.00 -4.17
C VAL A 145 -5.97 -12.15 -3.78
N CYS A 146 -5.16 -12.76 -4.65
CA CYS A 146 -3.72 -12.87 -4.46
C CYS A 146 -3.04 -11.50 -4.39
N GLY A 147 -3.48 -10.54 -5.22
CA GLY A 147 -2.95 -9.18 -5.19
C GLY A 147 -3.21 -8.46 -3.86
N VAL A 148 -4.34 -8.73 -3.20
CA VAL A 148 -4.65 -8.18 -1.86
C VAL A 148 -3.85 -8.91 -0.77
N VAL A 149 -3.77 -10.24 -0.81
CA VAL A 149 -3.12 -11.05 0.23
C VAL A 149 -1.61 -10.82 0.26
N PHE A 150 -0.97 -10.70 -0.90
CA PHE A 150 0.48 -10.48 -1.02
C PHE A 150 0.83 -9.00 -1.27
N GLN A 151 -0.06 -8.08 -0.91
CA GLN A 151 0.18 -6.65 -1.08
C GLN A 151 1.34 -6.17 -0.18
N GLY A 152 2.45 -5.78 -0.81
CA GLY A 152 3.62 -5.28 -0.10
C GLY A 152 4.62 -6.34 0.33
N SER A 153 4.44 -7.62 -0.05
CA SER A 153 5.44 -8.66 0.21
C SER A 153 6.78 -8.42 -0.49
N GLU A 154 6.81 -7.50 -1.47
CA GLU A 154 8.00 -7.02 -2.17
C GLU A 154 8.80 -5.93 -1.42
N ARG A 155 8.37 -5.52 -0.20
CA ARG A 155 8.85 -4.30 0.47
C ARG A 155 9.69 -4.59 1.70
N THR A 156 10.66 -3.71 1.95
CA THR A 156 11.44 -3.67 3.19
C THR A 156 10.69 -3.01 4.37
N THR A 157 9.60 -2.28 4.11
CA THR A 157 8.91 -1.43 5.09
C THR A 157 7.42 -1.76 5.23
N GLY A 158 7.15 -2.97 5.74
CA GLY A 158 5.81 -3.40 6.18
C GLY A 158 4.95 -4.03 5.07
N CYS A 159 4.27 -5.11 5.43
CA CYS A 159 3.45 -5.93 4.54
C CYS A 159 1.98 -5.93 5.01
N GLN A 160 1.02 -6.03 4.09
CA GLN A 160 -0.41 -5.88 4.42
C GLN A 160 -0.95 -7.02 5.31
N PHE A 161 -0.34 -8.18 5.25
CA PHE A 161 -0.53 -9.33 6.13
C PHE A 161 0.87 -9.72 6.64
N THR A 162 1.06 -9.99 7.94
CA THR A 162 2.44 -10.16 8.45
C THR A 162 3.07 -11.44 7.95
N PHE A 163 2.25 -12.49 7.78
CA PHE A 163 2.69 -13.84 7.43
C PHE A 163 3.48 -13.93 6.12
N THR A 164 3.32 -12.95 5.22
CA THR A 164 4.06 -12.89 3.95
C THR A 164 5.52 -12.46 4.14
N CYS A 165 5.89 -11.93 5.31
CA CYS A 165 7.17 -11.27 5.56
C CYS A 165 7.83 -11.63 6.91
N ASP A 166 7.08 -12.13 7.89
CA ASP A 166 7.59 -12.59 9.19
C ASP A 166 8.17 -14.02 9.17
N GLY A 167 8.19 -14.68 8.02
CA GLY A 167 8.68 -16.05 7.85
C GLY A 167 7.65 -17.15 8.19
N ALA A 168 6.41 -16.80 8.57
CA ALA A 168 5.35 -17.78 8.83
C ALA A 168 5.12 -18.75 7.66
N LEU A 169 5.33 -18.29 6.42
CA LEU A 169 5.30 -19.10 5.20
C LEU A 169 6.36 -20.22 5.12
N ALA A 170 7.26 -20.36 6.09
CA ALA A 170 8.07 -21.57 6.25
C ALA A 170 7.31 -22.73 6.93
N ARG A 171 6.33 -22.43 7.80
CA ARG A 171 5.52 -23.43 8.52
C ARG A 171 4.48 -24.04 7.59
N THR A 172 4.44 -25.37 7.44
CA THR A 172 3.39 -26.05 6.67
C THR A 172 2.15 -26.26 7.53
N PRO A 173 0.93 -25.96 7.04
CA PRO A 173 -0.31 -26.39 7.69
C PRO A 173 -0.42 -27.93 7.73
N SER A 174 -1.27 -28.48 8.60
CA SER A 174 -1.66 -29.90 8.44
C SER A 174 -2.54 -30.06 7.18
N PRO A 175 -2.56 -31.23 6.52
CA PRO A 175 -3.39 -31.46 5.33
C PRO A 175 -4.86 -31.15 5.57
N GLU A 176 -5.38 -31.49 6.75
CA GLU A 176 -6.78 -31.35 7.12
C GLU A 176 -7.14 -29.89 7.44
N ALA A 177 -6.23 -29.14 8.07
CA ALA A 177 -6.41 -27.71 8.33
C ALA A 177 -6.30 -26.89 7.02
N TRP A 178 -5.43 -27.31 6.10
CA TRP A 178 -5.33 -26.72 4.76
C TRP A 178 -6.60 -26.98 3.94
N ASP A 179 -7.14 -28.20 3.97
CA ASP A 179 -8.39 -28.52 3.28
C ASP A 179 -9.60 -27.78 3.87
N ARG A 180 -9.69 -27.65 5.21
CA ARG A 180 -10.69 -26.79 5.86
C ARG A 180 -10.62 -25.35 5.36
N ALA A 181 -9.42 -24.77 5.31
CA ALA A 181 -9.21 -23.42 4.81
C ALA A 181 -9.57 -23.30 3.31
N ARG A 182 -9.13 -24.23 2.45
CA ARG A 182 -9.49 -24.25 1.01
C ARG A 182 -10.99 -24.43 0.77
N THR A 183 -11.66 -25.30 1.53
CA THR A 183 -13.10 -25.50 1.49
C THR A 183 -13.85 -24.23 1.89
N LEU A 184 -13.38 -23.52 2.92
CA LEU A 184 -13.98 -22.26 3.34
C LEU A 184 -13.72 -21.14 2.33
N ALA A 185 -12.51 -21.01 1.80
CA ALA A 185 -12.16 -20.10 0.70
C ALA A 185 -13.07 -20.31 -0.52
N THR A 186 -13.24 -21.57 -0.95
CA THR A 186 -14.12 -21.96 -2.06
C THR A 186 -15.56 -21.52 -1.81
N ARG A 187 -16.08 -21.73 -0.59
CA ARG A 187 -17.43 -21.29 -0.21
C ARG A 187 -17.57 -19.76 -0.20
N MET A 188 -16.55 -19.03 0.27
CA MET A 188 -16.55 -17.56 0.28
C MET A 188 -16.50 -16.97 -1.15
N LEU A 189 -15.65 -17.50 -2.02
CA LEU A 189 -15.61 -17.15 -3.46
C LEU A 189 -16.91 -17.55 -4.19
N GLY A 190 -17.56 -18.61 -3.70
CA GLY A 190 -18.90 -19.08 -4.05
C GLY A 190 -20.06 -18.37 -3.33
N GLY A 191 -19.81 -17.25 -2.64
CA GLY A 191 -20.87 -16.36 -2.13
C GLY A 191 -21.37 -16.62 -0.72
N LEU A 192 -20.67 -17.42 0.08
CA LEU A 192 -20.78 -17.34 1.53
C LEU A 192 -20.35 -15.93 1.99
N VAL A 193 -21.00 -15.42 3.05
CA VAL A 193 -20.79 -14.08 3.59
C VAL A 193 -20.59 -14.17 5.10
N ASP A 194 -19.68 -13.36 5.64
CA ASP A 194 -19.74 -13.01 7.04
C ASP A 194 -20.60 -11.78 7.32
N ARG A 195 -21.74 -12.02 7.98
CA ARG A 195 -22.73 -10.99 8.30
C ARG A 195 -22.31 -10.10 9.46
N LYS A 196 -21.36 -10.53 10.30
CA LYS A 196 -20.89 -9.83 11.48
C LYS A 196 -19.75 -8.87 11.10
N VAL A 197 -18.81 -9.33 10.28
CA VAL A 197 -17.74 -8.49 9.70
C VAL A 197 -18.27 -7.45 8.72
N GLY A 198 -19.37 -7.76 8.00
CA GLY A 198 -20.04 -6.78 7.14
C GLY A 198 -19.09 -6.18 6.09
N TYR A 199 -18.93 -4.87 6.11
CA TYR A 199 -18.08 -4.11 5.17
C TYR A 199 -16.69 -3.73 5.71
N ALA A 200 -16.16 -4.44 6.72
CA ALA A 200 -14.81 -4.20 7.22
C ALA A 200 -13.73 -4.32 6.12
N THR A 201 -12.76 -3.41 6.16
CA THR A 201 -11.57 -3.38 5.29
C THR A 201 -10.25 -3.47 6.05
N HIS A 202 -10.30 -3.35 7.38
CA HIS A 202 -9.14 -3.47 8.27
C HIS A 202 -9.51 -4.28 9.52
N TYR A 203 -8.51 -4.91 10.13
CA TYR A 203 -8.60 -5.50 11.45
C TYR A 203 -7.23 -5.50 12.12
N HIS A 204 -7.22 -5.76 13.43
CA HIS A 204 -6.02 -6.13 14.18
C HIS A 204 -6.44 -7.01 15.37
N THR A 205 -5.48 -7.64 16.04
CA THR A 205 -5.75 -8.36 17.31
C THR A 205 -5.88 -7.39 18.47
N ASP A 206 -6.63 -7.75 19.51
CA ASP A 206 -6.93 -6.88 20.66
C ASP A 206 -5.70 -6.55 21.53
N TRP A 207 -4.60 -7.30 21.38
CA TRP A 207 -3.29 -6.99 21.96
C TRP A 207 -2.38 -6.09 21.09
N VAL A 208 -2.90 -5.48 20.02
CA VAL A 208 -2.16 -4.57 19.12
C VAL A 208 -2.92 -3.25 19.00
N VAL A 209 -2.21 -2.12 18.94
CA VAL A 209 -2.82 -0.77 18.75
C VAL A 209 -2.20 -0.08 17.54
N PRO A 210 -2.79 -0.23 16.32
CA PRO A 210 -2.35 0.49 15.13
C PRO A 210 -2.70 1.98 15.20
N TYR A 211 -1.85 2.86 14.67
CA TYR A 211 -2.11 4.32 14.69
C TYR A 211 -3.38 4.73 13.91
N TRP A 212 -3.86 3.92 12.97
CA TRP A 212 -5.06 4.20 12.18
C TRP A 212 -6.38 3.84 12.88
N ASN A 213 -6.36 3.19 14.06
CA ASN A 213 -7.56 2.61 14.65
C ASN A 213 -8.60 3.66 15.12
N THR A 214 -8.18 4.87 15.47
CA THR A 214 -9.06 6.01 15.79
C THR A 214 -9.64 6.71 14.57
N SER A 215 -9.05 6.50 13.38
CA SER A 215 -9.49 7.10 12.11
C SER A 215 -10.56 6.27 11.37
N LEU A 216 -11.03 5.18 11.99
CA LEU A 216 -11.96 4.21 11.41
C LEU A 216 -13.11 3.89 12.38
N ASP A 217 -14.22 3.37 11.87
CA ASP A 217 -15.28 2.82 12.72
C ASP A 217 -14.90 1.41 13.18
N LYS A 218 -14.75 1.17 14.50
CA LYS A 218 -14.70 -0.19 15.07
C LYS A 218 -16.11 -0.80 15.01
N ILE A 219 -16.36 -1.78 14.13
CA ILE A 219 -17.73 -2.27 13.85
C ILE A 219 -18.05 -3.65 14.42
N THR A 220 -17.05 -4.50 14.69
CA THR A 220 -17.28 -5.79 15.37
C THR A 220 -16.00 -6.40 15.93
N GLU A 221 -16.16 -7.43 16.76
CA GLU A 221 -15.11 -8.26 17.34
C GLU A 221 -15.41 -9.73 17.03
N VAL A 222 -14.45 -10.49 16.52
CA VAL A 222 -14.59 -11.93 16.25
C VAL A 222 -13.40 -12.67 16.86
N HIS A 223 -13.68 -13.37 17.97
CA HIS A 223 -12.63 -13.80 18.90
C HIS A 223 -11.72 -12.60 19.23
N THR A 224 -10.41 -12.74 19.14
CA THR A 224 -9.45 -11.68 19.48
C THR A 224 -9.26 -10.62 18.39
N HIS A 225 -9.98 -10.71 17.26
CA HIS A 225 -9.84 -9.79 16.13
C HIS A 225 -10.88 -8.67 16.17
N LEU A 226 -10.42 -7.42 16.16
CA LEU A 226 -11.23 -6.21 16.11
C LEU A 226 -11.30 -5.68 14.67
N PHE A 227 -12.51 -5.53 14.13
CA PHE A 227 -12.76 -5.22 12.72
C PHE A 227 -13.24 -3.79 12.53
N TYR A 228 -12.71 -3.15 11.48
CA TYR A 228 -12.91 -1.74 11.19
C TYR A 228 -13.28 -1.47 9.73
N ARG A 229 -14.11 -0.45 9.51
CA ARG A 229 -14.42 0.12 8.18
C ARG A 229 -13.99 1.59 8.11
N TRP A 230 -13.86 2.11 6.90
CA TRP A 230 -13.74 3.54 6.66
C TRP A 230 -14.93 4.32 7.22
N GLN A 231 -14.67 5.53 7.72
CA GLN A 231 -15.72 6.48 8.08
C GLN A 231 -16.36 7.10 6.81
N GLY A 232 -17.59 7.59 6.93
CA GLY A 232 -18.32 8.21 5.82
C GLY A 232 -18.59 7.27 4.64
N TRP A 233 -18.69 7.84 3.42
CA TRP A 233 -19.11 7.10 2.22
C TRP A 233 -18.30 5.85 1.92
N TRP A 234 -16.98 5.89 2.16
CA TRP A 234 -16.07 4.78 1.87
C TRP A 234 -16.34 3.52 2.71
N GLY A 235 -17.06 3.64 3.84
CA GLY A 235 -17.51 2.51 4.65
C GLY A 235 -18.86 1.92 4.22
N THR A 236 -19.53 2.51 3.22
CA THR A 236 -20.92 2.18 2.86
C THR A 236 -21.00 1.20 1.68
N PRO A 237 -22.10 0.40 1.55
CA PRO A 237 -22.25 -0.59 0.48
C PRO A 237 -22.04 -0.08 -0.98
N PRO A 238 -22.38 1.18 -1.34
CA PRO A 238 -22.00 1.81 -2.60
C PRO A 238 -20.52 1.72 -3.00
N ALA A 239 -19.59 1.90 -2.05
CA ALA A 239 -18.15 1.91 -2.31
C ALA A 239 -17.60 0.56 -2.82
N PHE A 240 -18.36 -0.53 -2.67
CA PHE A 240 -17.93 -1.91 -2.96
C PHE A 240 -18.64 -2.52 -4.19
N ARG A 241 -19.18 -1.68 -5.08
CA ARG A 241 -20.00 -2.11 -6.24
C ARG A 241 -19.22 -2.40 -7.53
N ARG A 242 -17.89 -2.23 -7.55
CA ARG A 242 -17.07 -2.33 -8.78
C ARG A 242 -17.02 -3.77 -9.33
N SER A 243 -17.04 -3.91 -10.65
CA SER A 243 -16.74 -5.18 -11.34
C SER A 243 -15.25 -5.55 -11.23
N LEU A 244 -14.93 -6.83 -11.32
CA LEU A 244 -13.60 -7.39 -11.13
C LEU A 244 -13.17 -8.19 -12.38
N PRO A 245 -11.88 -8.15 -12.78
CA PRO A 245 -11.42 -8.84 -13.98
C PRO A 245 -11.38 -10.37 -13.84
N GLY A 246 -11.37 -10.90 -12.61
CA GLY A 246 -11.29 -12.33 -12.34
C GLY A 246 -9.90 -12.96 -12.53
N VAL A 247 -8.92 -12.21 -13.04
CA VAL A 247 -7.54 -12.68 -13.23
C VAL A 247 -6.77 -12.65 -11.91
N GLU A 248 -6.10 -13.75 -11.57
CA GLU A 248 -5.29 -13.90 -10.36
C GLU A 248 -3.81 -14.14 -10.70
N PRO A 249 -2.86 -13.35 -10.17
CA PRO A 249 -1.44 -13.57 -10.41
C PRO A 249 -0.94 -14.89 -9.77
N ARG A 250 0.06 -15.54 -10.41
CA ARG A 250 0.84 -16.60 -9.75
C ARG A 250 1.64 -15.99 -8.59
N VAL A 251 1.72 -16.68 -7.45
CA VAL A 251 2.44 -16.24 -6.25
C VAL A 251 3.42 -17.34 -5.80
N PRO A 252 4.68 -17.32 -6.29
CA PRO A 252 5.64 -18.40 -6.02
C PRO A 252 5.88 -18.69 -4.53
N MET A 253 5.65 -17.72 -3.65
CA MET A 253 5.78 -17.85 -2.19
C MET A 253 4.85 -18.93 -1.58
N ILE A 254 3.76 -19.28 -2.26
CA ILE A 254 2.81 -20.34 -1.84
C ILE A 254 2.71 -21.51 -2.82
N ALA A 255 3.65 -21.63 -3.77
CA ALA A 255 3.77 -22.79 -4.66
C ALA A 255 3.70 -24.13 -3.89
N ARG A 256 4.50 -24.24 -2.82
CA ARG A 256 4.55 -25.41 -1.91
C ARG A 256 3.23 -25.75 -1.19
N LEU A 257 2.22 -24.88 -1.23
CA LEU A 257 0.89 -25.08 -0.67
C LEU A 257 -0.17 -25.34 -1.77
N SER A 258 0.11 -24.94 -3.01
CA SER A 258 -0.78 -25.14 -4.15
C SER A 258 -0.03 -25.02 -5.48
N PRO A 259 0.13 -26.11 -6.26
CA PRO A 259 0.90 -26.12 -7.50
C PRO A 259 0.41 -25.14 -8.60
N VAL A 260 -0.83 -24.62 -8.54
CA VAL A 260 -1.28 -23.56 -9.48
C VAL A 260 -0.52 -22.23 -9.34
N HIS A 261 0.31 -22.11 -8.29
CA HIS A 261 1.24 -21.00 -8.09
C HIS A 261 2.70 -21.34 -8.42
N GLU A 262 3.02 -22.57 -8.80
CA GLU A 262 4.29 -22.93 -9.42
C GLU A 262 4.41 -22.26 -10.80
N LYS A 263 5.64 -22.15 -11.32
CA LYS A 263 5.90 -21.70 -12.68
C LYS A 263 5.62 -22.84 -13.68
N GLY A 264 4.34 -23.16 -13.87
CA GLY A 264 3.91 -23.90 -15.05
C GLY A 264 4.24 -23.10 -16.31
N GLY A 265 5.06 -23.70 -17.18
CA GLY A 265 5.06 -23.36 -18.60
C GLY A 265 3.81 -23.95 -19.27
N ASP A 266 3.50 -23.49 -20.48
CA ASP A 266 2.22 -23.75 -21.12
C ASP A 266 2.08 -25.21 -21.65
N ASP A 267 0.84 -25.72 -21.61
CA ASP A 267 0.31 -26.90 -22.31
C ASP A 267 1.07 -28.26 -22.24
N ALA A 268 0.89 -28.93 -21.09
CA ALA A 268 0.71 -30.39 -20.89
C ALA A 268 1.40 -31.43 -21.83
N VAL A 269 2.43 -32.11 -21.31
CA VAL A 269 2.84 -33.48 -21.72
C VAL A 269 3.23 -34.31 -20.48
N THR A 270 2.89 -35.60 -20.45
CA THR A 270 3.22 -36.56 -19.36
C THR A 270 4.59 -37.22 -19.53
N ILE A 271 5.40 -37.32 -18.46
CA ILE A 271 6.59 -38.21 -18.43
C ILE A 271 6.72 -38.96 -17.08
N ASP A 272 6.82 -40.29 -17.22
CA ASP A 272 7.45 -41.34 -16.39
C ASP A 272 7.92 -41.05 -14.94
N PRO A 273 7.50 -41.81 -13.91
CA PRO A 273 7.92 -41.64 -12.51
C PRO A 273 9.30 -42.26 -12.18
N ALA A 274 10.26 -42.26 -13.11
CA ALA A 274 11.49 -43.05 -13.03
C ALA A 274 12.80 -42.22 -13.19
N ALA A 275 13.03 -41.24 -12.33
CA ALA A 275 14.31 -40.49 -12.27
C ALA A 275 14.77 -40.24 -10.80
N PRO A 276 16.04 -40.50 -10.43
CA PRO A 276 16.51 -40.41 -9.05
C PRO A 276 16.87 -38.97 -8.60
N PRO A 277 16.74 -38.64 -7.31
CA PRO A 277 16.95 -37.28 -6.79
C PRO A 277 18.42 -36.95 -6.51
N SER A 278 19.12 -36.36 -7.47
CA SER A 278 20.45 -35.75 -7.24
C SER A 278 20.73 -34.45 -8.02
N ALA A 279 19.83 -34.03 -8.91
CA ALA A 279 20.04 -32.82 -9.75
C ALA A 279 19.66 -31.48 -9.08
N VAL A 280 19.02 -31.51 -7.90
CA VAL A 280 18.34 -30.32 -7.32
C VAL A 280 19.32 -29.33 -6.67
N GLU A 281 20.39 -29.79 -6.03
CA GLU A 281 21.33 -28.91 -5.31
C GLU A 281 22.22 -28.06 -6.23
N ALA A 282 22.36 -28.45 -7.51
CA ALA A 282 23.17 -27.71 -8.49
C ALA A 282 22.54 -26.38 -8.96
N ILE A 283 21.22 -26.20 -8.75
CA ILE A 283 20.45 -25.11 -9.38
C ILE A 283 20.37 -23.87 -8.47
N ALA A 284 20.53 -24.02 -7.15
CA ALA A 284 20.23 -22.97 -6.16
C ALA A 284 21.15 -21.72 -6.20
N HIS A 285 22.35 -21.82 -6.81
CA HIS A 285 23.36 -20.75 -6.80
C HIS A 285 23.95 -20.43 -8.19
N ALA A 286 23.37 -20.96 -9.27
CA ALA A 286 23.84 -20.66 -10.63
C ALA A 286 23.29 -19.30 -11.11
N PRO A 287 24.11 -18.38 -11.65
CA PRO A 287 23.59 -17.22 -12.35
C PRO A 287 22.82 -17.67 -13.60
N ILE A 288 21.76 -16.95 -13.98
CA ILE A 288 20.99 -17.24 -15.18
C ILE A 288 21.91 -17.06 -16.40
N ARG A 289 22.31 -18.19 -17.00
CA ARG A 289 23.07 -18.25 -18.25
C ARG A 289 22.12 -18.36 -19.43
N PHE A 290 22.13 -17.35 -20.30
CA PHE A 290 21.41 -17.40 -21.56
C PHE A 290 22.20 -18.27 -22.54
N VAL A 291 21.70 -19.49 -22.79
CA VAL A 291 22.27 -20.38 -23.82
C VAL A 291 21.98 -19.79 -25.19
N ALA A 292 23.02 -19.41 -25.93
CA ALA A 292 22.89 -18.92 -27.30
C ALA A 292 22.23 -19.99 -28.17
N GLY A 293 21.11 -19.64 -28.81
CA GLY A 293 20.25 -20.57 -29.57
C GLY A 293 18.94 -20.94 -28.86
N ALA A 294 18.77 -20.64 -27.57
CA ALA A 294 17.44 -20.64 -26.95
C ALA A 294 16.60 -19.50 -27.54
N ASN A 295 15.38 -19.81 -27.99
CA ASN A 295 14.46 -18.86 -28.62
C ASN A 295 13.82 -17.92 -27.57
N ALA A 296 14.56 -16.86 -27.22
CA ALA A 296 14.22 -15.85 -26.20
C ALA A 296 13.05 -14.90 -26.59
N SER A 297 11.99 -15.44 -27.19
CA SER A 297 10.91 -14.70 -27.84
C SER A 297 9.58 -14.67 -27.08
N SER A 298 9.39 -15.49 -26.04
CA SER A 298 8.07 -15.63 -25.35
C SER A 298 8.00 -15.13 -23.90
N LEU A 299 9.08 -14.63 -23.29
CA LEU A 299 9.13 -14.38 -21.84
C LEU A 299 9.09 -12.92 -21.38
N MET A 300 9.28 -11.95 -22.27
CA MET A 300 9.20 -10.51 -21.95
C MET A 300 8.39 -9.78 -23.03
N ALA A 301 7.55 -8.83 -22.61
CA ALA A 301 6.70 -8.07 -23.52
C ALA A 301 7.57 -7.22 -24.48
N GLY A 302 7.76 -7.72 -25.70
CA GLY A 302 8.54 -7.07 -26.76
C GLY A 302 9.98 -6.75 -26.37
N LEU A 303 10.65 -7.58 -25.56
CA LEU A 303 12.06 -7.43 -25.21
C LEU A 303 12.81 -8.75 -25.42
N HIS A 304 13.87 -8.74 -26.23
CA HIS A 304 14.61 -9.95 -26.62
C HIS A 304 16.10 -9.83 -26.31
N VAL A 305 16.67 -10.75 -25.53
CA VAL A 305 18.11 -10.79 -25.28
C VAL A 305 18.81 -11.41 -26.50
N ILE A 306 19.65 -10.63 -27.17
CA ILE A 306 20.40 -11.06 -28.37
C ILE A 306 21.75 -11.66 -27.98
N ALA A 307 22.45 -11.04 -27.03
CA ALA A 307 23.77 -11.49 -26.59
C ALA A 307 24.07 -11.10 -25.14
N THR A 308 24.91 -11.91 -24.50
CA THR A 308 25.48 -11.69 -23.16
C THR A 308 27.00 -11.55 -23.29
N SER A 309 27.66 -10.76 -22.44
CA SER A 309 29.11 -10.61 -22.44
C SER A 309 29.81 -11.85 -21.89
N PRO A 310 31.10 -12.09 -22.22
CA PRO A 310 31.87 -13.22 -21.68
C PRO A 310 32.06 -13.23 -20.15
N ALA A 311 31.72 -12.14 -19.46
CA ALA A 311 31.76 -12.02 -17.99
C ALA A 311 30.36 -12.09 -17.35
N ASP A 312 29.31 -12.35 -18.13
CA ASP A 312 27.89 -12.23 -17.74
C ASP A 312 27.52 -10.86 -17.10
N ASP A 313 28.29 -9.81 -17.39
CA ASP A 313 28.15 -8.45 -16.81
C ASP A 313 27.39 -7.48 -17.73
N ALA A 314 27.21 -7.80 -19.00
CA ALA A 314 26.52 -6.92 -19.95
C ALA A 314 25.62 -7.70 -20.92
N PHE A 315 24.50 -7.07 -21.30
CA PHE A 315 23.44 -7.66 -22.11
C PHE A 315 23.05 -6.73 -23.25
N ILE A 316 23.02 -7.27 -24.47
CA ILE A 316 22.46 -6.61 -25.65
C ILE A 316 21.03 -7.12 -25.83
N VAL A 317 20.10 -6.18 -25.93
CA VAL A 317 18.65 -6.43 -25.97
C VAL A 317 18.03 -5.68 -27.14
N THR A 318 17.01 -6.23 -27.78
CA THR A 318 16.14 -5.50 -28.71
C THR A 318 14.75 -5.28 -28.14
N VAL A 319 14.07 -4.28 -28.69
CA VAL A 319 12.78 -3.81 -28.21
C VAL A 319 11.81 -3.62 -29.36
N SER A 320 10.66 -4.28 -29.26
CA SER A 320 9.60 -4.19 -30.25
C SER A 320 8.85 -2.85 -30.18
N PRO A 321 8.29 -2.36 -31.30
CA PRO A 321 7.51 -1.12 -31.30
C PRO A 321 6.34 -1.14 -30.32
N GLY A 322 6.13 -0.05 -29.59
CA GLY A 322 4.98 0.15 -28.69
C GLY A 322 5.21 -0.19 -27.21
N ILE A 323 6.38 -0.68 -26.81
CA ILE A 323 6.68 -0.95 -25.39
C ILE A 323 6.79 0.35 -24.57
N ALA A 324 6.05 0.41 -23.46
CA ALA A 324 6.01 1.58 -22.58
C ALA A 324 7.27 1.73 -21.71
N THR A 325 7.71 2.96 -21.47
CA THR A 325 8.97 3.31 -20.77
C THR A 325 9.16 2.64 -19.40
N LYS A 326 8.07 2.27 -18.71
CA LYS A 326 8.13 1.53 -17.45
C LYS A 326 8.73 0.12 -17.62
N ALA A 327 8.40 -0.59 -18.70
CA ALA A 327 8.85 -1.97 -18.91
C ALA A 327 10.38 -2.07 -19.05
N TYR A 328 11.02 -1.09 -19.70
CA TYR A 328 12.48 -0.99 -19.80
C TYR A 328 13.15 -1.01 -18.42
N ARG A 329 12.57 -0.30 -17.44
CA ARG A 329 13.04 -0.28 -16.04
C ARG A 329 12.85 -1.64 -15.38
N ASP A 330 11.63 -2.18 -15.45
CA ASP A 330 11.29 -3.42 -14.76
C ASP A 330 12.14 -4.61 -15.28
N VAL A 331 12.31 -4.74 -16.59
CA VAL A 331 13.11 -5.80 -17.21
C VAL A 331 14.62 -5.58 -17.00
N ALA A 332 15.13 -4.36 -17.05
CA ALA A 332 16.57 -4.13 -16.84
C ALA A 332 17.00 -4.42 -15.39
N THR A 333 16.15 -4.10 -14.40
CA THR A 333 16.36 -4.52 -13.01
C THR A 333 16.27 -6.04 -12.86
N LEU A 334 15.38 -6.72 -13.60
CA LEU A 334 15.26 -8.18 -13.58
C LEU A 334 16.49 -8.90 -14.19
N VAL A 335 16.97 -8.47 -15.36
CA VAL A 335 18.13 -9.06 -16.05
C VAL A 335 19.42 -8.91 -15.24
N CYS A 336 19.56 -7.81 -14.51
CA CYS A 336 20.68 -7.55 -13.63
C CYS A 336 20.53 -8.09 -12.19
N SER A 337 19.43 -8.78 -11.88
CA SER A 337 19.20 -9.30 -10.53
C SER A 337 20.29 -10.30 -10.11
N GLY A 338 20.79 -10.17 -8.88
CA GLY A 338 21.84 -11.04 -8.32
C GLY A 338 23.28 -10.76 -8.80
N ARG A 339 23.51 -9.70 -9.59
CA ARG A 339 24.85 -9.31 -10.07
C ARG A 339 25.37 -8.10 -9.28
N PRO A 340 26.66 -8.02 -8.89
CA PRO A 340 27.20 -6.85 -8.18
C PRO A 340 27.41 -5.65 -9.12
N ALA A 341 27.71 -5.91 -10.38
CA ALA A 341 27.69 -4.95 -11.46
C ALA A 341 27.00 -5.58 -12.69
N CYS A 342 26.17 -4.82 -13.39
CA CYS A 342 25.55 -5.25 -14.65
C CYS A 342 25.09 -4.08 -15.53
N ARG A 343 25.12 -4.28 -16.84
CA ARG A 343 24.74 -3.28 -17.87
C ARG A 343 23.81 -3.87 -18.92
N VAL A 344 22.59 -3.33 -19.01
CA VAL A 344 21.66 -3.64 -20.12
C VAL A 344 21.71 -2.51 -21.14
N MET A 345 21.80 -2.86 -22.41
CA MET A 345 21.81 -1.91 -23.54
C MET A 345 20.77 -2.38 -24.56
N ALA A 346 19.90 -1.45 -24.98
CA ALA A 346 18.72 -1.78 -25.77
C ALA A 346 18.65 -0.97 -27.08
N TRP A 347 18.30 -1.65 -28.16
CA TRP A 347 18.06 -1.12 -29.51
C TRP A 347 16.61 -1.39 -29.94
N PRO A 348 16.05 -0.68 -30.92
CA PRO A 348 14.82 -1.11 -31.60
C PRO A 348 15.03 -2.44 -32.33
N ASP A 349 13.97 -3.25 -32.48
CA ASP A 349 13.97 -4.37 -33.43
C ASP A 349 14.18 -3.84 -34.87
N GLY A 350 15.30 -4.20 -35.52
CA GLY A 350 15.61 -3.77 -36.88
C GLY A 350 17.08 -3.91 -37.29
N PRO A 351 17.46 -3.40 -38.49
CA PRO A 351 18.85 -3.32 -38.90
C PRO A 351 19.61 -2.28 -38.04
N GLY A 352 20.84 -2.61 -37.60
CA GLY A 352 21.66 -1.77 -36.73
C GLY A 352 21.77 -2.26 -35.27
N VAL A 353 21.14 -3.38 -34.94
CA VAL A 353 21.33 -4.09 -33.66
C VAL A 353 22.70 -4.79 -33.63
N PRO A 354 23.49 -4.67 -32.55
CA PRO A 354 24.70 -5.47 -32.37
C PRO A 354 24.39 -6.95 -32.15
N THR A 355 25.07 -7.84 -32.85
CA THR A 355 24.91 -9.30 -32.73
C THR A 355 25.70 -9.93 -31.58
N GLY A 356 26.60 -9.17 -30.93
CA GLY A 356 27.48 -9.69 -29.88
C GLY A 356 28.40 -8.64 -29.26
N PHE A 357 29.31 -9.11 -28.41
CA PHE A 357 30.36 -8.32 -27.77
C PHE A 357 31.74 -8.66 -28.38
N PRO A 358 32.66 -7.70 -28.55
CA PRO A 358 32.51 -6.27 -28.28
C PRO A 358 31.63 -5.56 -29.32
N ILE A 359 30.95 -4.50 -28.90
CA ILE A 359 30.03 -3.74 -29.77
C ILE A 359 30.81 -2.74 -30.63
N GLU A 360 30.54 -2.73 -31.93
CA GLU A 360 31.14 -1.79 -32.87
C GLU A 360 30.72 -0.32 -32.56
N PRO A 361 31.66 0.66 -32.56
CA PRO A 361 31.36 2.04 -32.18
C PRO A 361 30.22 2.71 -32.96
N GLY A 362 30.03 2.36 -34.24
CA GLY A 362 28.93 2.90 -35.06
C GLY A 362 27.55 2.49 -34.53
N LEU A 363 27.40 1.23 -34.10
CA LEU A 363 26.12 0.67 -33.64
C LEU A 363 25.67 1.25 -32.29
N LEU A 364 26.60 1.78 -31.48
CA LEU A 364 26.28 2.47 -30.22
C LEU A 364 25.37 3.70 -30.43
N SER A 365 25.36 4.30 -31.62
CA SER A 365 24.48 5.44 -31.95
C SER A 365 22.99 5.08 -32.01
N GLY A 366 22.67 3.84 -32.40
CA GLY A 366 21.29 3.33 -32.49
C GLY A 366 20.68 2.88 -31.16
N MET A 367 21.44 2.94 -30.06
CA MET A 367 20.96 2.54 -28.74
C MET A 367 19.86 3.50 -28.27
N ILE A 368 18.71 2.98 -27.85
CA ILE A 368 17.57 3.76 -27.33
C ILE A 368 17.55 3.87 -25.81
N PHE A 369 18.08 2.86 -25.11
CA PHE A 369 18.07 2.80 -23.65
C PHE A 369 19.30 2.05 -23.12
N SER A 370 19.83 2.51 -21.99
CA SER A 370 20.85 1.81 -21.23
C SER A 370 20.54 1.88 -19.74
N TYR A 371 20.62 0.73 -19.08
CA TYR A 371 20.70 0.60 -17.63
C TYR A 371 22.11 0.17 -17.25
N MET A 372 22.61 0.75 -16.17
CA MET A 372 23.81 0.27 -15.50
C MET A 372 23.60 0.33 -13.99
N HIS A 373 24.01 -0.72 -13.31
CA HIS A 373 24.25 -0.65 -11.88
C HIS A 373 25.60 -1.28 -11.52
N ASP A 374 26.18 -0.75 -10.46
CA ASP A 374 27.42 -1.16 -9.82
C ASP A 374 27.23 -0.84 -8.33
N MET A 375 27.13 -1.91 -7.53
CA MET A 375 26.81 -1.85 -6.11
C MET A 375 28.00 -1.44 -5.24
N GLU A 376 29.23 -1.59 -5.75
CA GLU A 376 30.47 -1.24 -5.05
C GLU A 376 30.75 0.26 -5.14
N ASN A 377 30.55 0.85 -6.32
CA ASN A 377 30.71 2.29 -6.56
C ASN A 377 29.42 3.10 -6.34
N GLY A 378 28.35 2.48 -5.84
CA GLY A 378 27.05 3.12 -5.58
C GLY A 378 26.38 3.71 -6.83
N LEU A 379 26.78 3.25 -8.02
CA LEU A 379 26.36 3.80 -9.31
C LEU A 379 25.13 3.03 -9.80
N GLN A 380 23.95 3.64 -9.77
CA GLN A 380 22.76 3.13 -10.45
C GLN A 380 22.20 4.20 -11.38
N ARG A 381 22.16 3.94 -12.70
CA ARG A 381 21.68 4.90 -13.71
C ARG A 381 20.87 4.23 -14.80
N MET A 382 19.84 4.93 -15.25
CA MET A 382 19.07 4.63 -16.45
C MET A 382 19.18 5.85 -17.37
N LEU A 383 19.53 5.61 -18.63
CA LEU A 383 19.76 6.63 -19.64
C LEU A 383 18.96 6.28 -20.91
N TRP A 384 18.32 7.28 -21.49
CA TRP A 384 17.52 7.17 -22.72
C TRP A 384 18.13 8.02 -23.82
N ASN A 385 18.00 7.57 -25.06
CA ASN A 385 18.30 8.39 -26.22
C ASN A 385 17.16 9.39 -26.42
N CYS A 386 17.28 10.58 -25.81
CA CYS A 386 16.21 11.59 -25.78
C CYS A 386 15.83 12.15 -27.16
N THR A 387 16.65 11.94 -28.20
CA THR A 387 16.32 12.24 -29.60
C THR A 387 15.26 11.29 -30.15
N LEU A 388 15.17 10.06 -29.61
CA LEU A 388 14.22 9.01 -30.01
C LEU A 388 13.10 8.79 -28.98
N LEU A 389 13.41 8.97 -27.69
CA LEU A 389 12.50 8.79 -26.54
C LEU A 389 12.64 9.97 -25.56
N PRO A 390 12.04 11.15 -25.85
CA PRO A 390 12.14 12.34 -25.01
C PRO A 390 11.78 12.07 -23.54
N GLN A 391 12.62 12.54 -22.61
CA GLN A 391 12.43 12.42 -21.16
C GLN A 391 12.19 13.79 -20.52
N PRO A 392 11.46 13.87 -19.39
CA PRO A 392 11.18 15.14 -18.70
C PRO A 392 12.39 15.70 -17.90
N ASP A 393 13.48 14.95 -17.78
CA ASP A 393 14.71 15.36 -17.09
C ASP A 393 15.93 15.09 -17.98
N ASN A 394 16.66 16.13 -18.35
CA ASN A 394 17.85 16.04 -19.20
C ASN A 394 18.98 15.19 -18.58
N ARG A 395 18.97 14.95 -17.26
CA ARG A 395 19.91 14.05 -16.57
C ARG A 395 19.65 12.57 -16.88
N MET A 396 18.45 12.25 -17.37
CA MET A 396 18.08 10.92 -17.88
C MET A 396 18.50 10.72 -19.34
N CYS A 397 18.99 11.75 -20.03
CA CYS A 397 19.43 11.62 -21.42
C CYS A 397 20.86 11.05 -21.51
N MET A 398 21.07 10.15 -22.48
CA MET A 398 22.41 9.76 -22.90
C MET A 398 23.18 10.98 -23.38
N ARG A 399 24.46 11.09 -22.97
CA ARG A 399 25.37 12.10 -23.52
C ARG A 399 25.77 11.65 -24.92
N GLU A 400 25.43 12.45 -25.93
CA GLU A 400 25.77 12.19 -27.32
C GLU A 400 27.30 12.01 -27.47
N ARG A 401 27.70 10.85 -28.00
CA ARG A 401 29.11 10.59 -28.32
C ARG A 401 29.44 11.23 -29.67
N ILE A 402 29.80 12.52 -29.66
CA ILE A 402 30.42 13.18 -30.81
C ILE A 402 31.60 12.30 -31.26
N PRO A 403 31.60 11.75 -32.50
CA PRO A 403 32.66 10.85 -32.92
C PRO A 403 33.99 11.59 -33.01
N MET A 404 35.02 11.11 -32.30
CA MET A 404 36.40 11.55 -32.50
C MET A 404 36.88 11.07 -33.88
N GLY A 405 36.57 11.88 -34.88
CA GLY A 405 36.67 11.56 -36.30
C GLY A 405 35.88 12.55 -37.18
N SER A 406 34.84 13.21 -36.64
CA SER A 406 34.07 14.25 -37.37
C SER A 406 34.72 15.65 -37.35
N LEU A 407 36.01 15.75 -36.97
CA LEU A 407 36.81 16.98 -37.13
C LEU A 407 37.49 17.00 -38.50
N LEU A 408 36.70 17.02 -39.57
CA LEU A 408 37.17 17.52 -40.86
C LEU A 408 37.08 19.06 -40.87
N PRO A 409 38.13 19.79 -41.27
CA PRO A 409 38.20 21.25 -41.14
C PRO A 409 37.28 21.94 -42.15
N GLY A 410 36.04 22.25 -41.72
CA GLY A 410 34.93 22.67 -42.61
C GLY A 410 34.31 24.05 -42.36
N ARG A 411 34.84 24.87 -41.44
CA ARG A 411 34.42 26.28 -41.30
C ARG A 411 35.63 27.22 -41.31
N LYS A 412 35.56 28.25 -42.15
CA LYS A 412 36.50 29.38 -42.12
C LYS A 412 36.47 30.02 -40.72
N PRO A 413 37.61 30.48 -40.17
CA PRO A 413 37.58 31.32 -39.00
C PRO A 413 36.78 32.59 -39.31
N ILE A 414 35.81 32.91 -38.46
CA ILE A 414 35.23 34.25 -38.43
C ILE A 414 36.33 35.16 -37.87
N ALA A 415 36.56 36.29 -38.53
CA ALA A 415 37.61 37.22 -38.10
C ALA A 415 37.33 37.71 -36.67
N ALA A 416 38.35 37.65 -35.82
CA ALA A 416 38.29 38.20 -34.47
C ALA A 416 38.54 39.72 -34.55
N ASP A 417 37.47 40.49 -34.77
CA ASP A 417 37.52 41.95 -34.67
C ASP A 417 37.61 42.38 -33.20
N ALA A 418 38.43 43.40 -32.93
CA ALA A 418 38.88 43.70 -31.58
C ALA A 418 38.01 44.74 -30.85
N ALA A 419 37.68 44.47 -29.58
CA ALA A 419 37.14 45.43 -28.63
C ALA A 419 38.02 45.47 -27.36
N LYS A 420 38.09 46.64 -26.70
CA LYS A 420 39.14 46.99 -25.73
C LYS A 420 38.82 46.56 -24.29
N PRO A 421 39.85 46.35 -23.44
CA PRO A 421 39.65 46.02 -22.03
C PRO A 421 39.45 47.27 -21.16
N GLU A 422 38.40 47.29 -20.34
CA GLU A 422 38.27 48.22 -19.21
C GLU A 422 37.29 47.67 -18.16
N LEU A 423 37.25 48.28 -16.96
CA LEU A 423 36.29 47.99 -15.87
C LEU A 423 36.34 46.62 -15.17
N ILE A 424 37.54 46.15 -14.78
CA ILE A 424 37.69 45.32 -13.56
C ILE A 424 38.17 46.21 -12.41
N GLN A 425 37.30 47.10 -11.90
CA GLN A 425 37.47 47.83 -10.62
C GLN A 425 36.19 48.61 -10.24
N ARG A 426 35.16 47.92 -9.73
CA ARG A 426 33.99 48.55 -9.08
C ARG A 426 33.17 47.58 -8.21
N ALA A 427 33.84 46.90 -7.27
CA ALA A 427 33.22 46.04 -6.26
C ALA A 427 33.86 46.22 -4.86
N ALA A 428 34.49 47.37 -4.63
CA ALA A 428 35.00 47.81 -3.34
C ALA A 428 34.63 49.30 -3.14
N ASN A 429 34.47 49.71 -1.88
CA ASN A 429 34.18 51.07 -1.43
C ASN A 429 32.83 51.68 -1.86
N ILE A 430 31.76 51.14 -1.28
CA ILE A 430 30.66 51.93 -0.68
C ILE A 430 30.35 51.23 0.66
N SER A 431 30.24 51.86 1.82
CA SER A 431 30.76 53.13 2.37
C SER A 431 30.59 53.05 3.90
N GLY A 432 31.40 53.77 4.69
CA GLY A 432 31.02 54.15 6.05
C GLY A 432 29.91 55.23 6.04
N ASP A 433 29.39 55.73 7.16
CA ASP A 433 29.92 55.71 8.53
C ASP A 433 28.81 55.83 9.61
N ASN A 434 29.20 55.59 10.88
CA ASN A 434 28.58 56.07 12.14
C ASN A 434 27.23 55.51 12.61
N ALA A 435 26.90 55.47 13.91
CA ALA A 435 27.70 55.33 15.16
C ALA A 435 26.73 55.19 16.38
N ILE A 436 27.18 54.59 17.50
CA ILE A 436 26.55 54.60 18.85
C ILE A 436 25.20 53.83 18.93
N SER A 437 24.95 52.84 19.82
CA SER A 437 25.72 52.15 20.88
C SER A 437 25.19 50.68 21.02
N ASP A 438 25.18 49.88 22.10
CA ASP A 438 25.42 50.05 23.56
C ASP A 438 25.73 48.69 24.28
N SER A 439 25.90 48.77 25.60
CA SER A 439 25.93 47.76 26.68
C SER A 439 25.89 46.23 26.43
N ALA A 440 26.85 45.55 27.06
CA ALA A 440 26.82 44.14 27.51
C ALA A 440 26.32 44.08 29.01
N PRO A 441 26.30 42.96 29.78
CA PRO A 441 26.95 41.65 29.61
C PRO A 441 26.03 40.41 29.92
N PRO A 442 26.40 39.36 30.70
CA PRO A 442 26.97 38.14 30.13
C PRO A 442 26.32 36.79 30.52
N SER A 443 26.76 35.75 29.81
CA SER A 443 26.97 34.33 30.21
C SER A 443 26.34 33.79 31.52
N ILE A 444 25.56 32.70 31.41
CA ILE A 444 25.16 31.84 32.54
C ILE A 444 25.69 30.39 32.34
N LEU A 445 26.12 29.78 33.44
CA LEU A 445 26.85 28.52 33.50
C LEU A 445 25.98 27.26 33.35
N ARG A 446 26.57 26.20 32.77
CA ARG A 446 26.13 24.81 33.02
C ARG A 446 26.25 24.49 34.52
N ARG A 447 25.28 23.78 35.09
CA ARG A 447 25.41 23.14 36.41
C ARG A 447 25.39 21.62 36.24
N ASN A 448 26.34 20.94 36.87
CA ASN A 448 26.29 19.50 37.04
C ASN A 448 25.32 19.14 38.19
N ALA A 449 24.71 17.96 38.12
CA ALA A 449 24.04 17.30 39.24
C ALA A 449 24.68 15.91 39.44
N PRO A 450 24.82 15.41 40.68
CA PRO A 450 25.65 14.25 40.96
C PRO A 450 24.93 12.91 40.77
N ALA A 451 25.70 11.85 40.55
CA ALA A 451 25.23 10.48 40.69
C ALA A 451 25.14 10.08 42.17
N SER A 452 24.17 9.22 42.49
CA SER A 452 24.11 8.45 43.73
C SER A 452 23.79 7.00 43.40
N GLY A 453 24.68 6.08 43.75
CA GLY A 453 24.42 4.65 43.62
C GLY A 453 23.67 4.10 44.83
N ILE A 454 22.81 3.11 44.60
CA ILE A 454 22.17 2.32 45.67
C ILE A 454 22.49 0.84 45.44
N THR A 455 22.92 0.17 46.49
CA THR A 455 23.34 -1.24 46.51
C THR A 455 22.19 -2.17 46.89
N ARG A 456 22.38 -3.48 46.66
CA ARG A 456 21.49 -4.56 47.13
C ARG A 456 21.32 -4.48 48.67
N SER A 457 20.14 -4.83 49.20
CA SER A 457 19.82 -6.23 49.56
C SER A 457 18.49 -6.39 50.34
N ALA A 458 17.89 -7.58 50.20
CA ALA A 458 16.97 -8.27 51.12
C ALA A 458 15.93 -7.49 51.94
N LYS A 459 14.64 -7.70 51.63
CA LYS A 459 13.89 -8.75 52.35
C LYS A 459 12.78 -9.35 51.49
#